data_AF-A0A328SLW0-F1
#
_entry.id   AF-A0A328SLW0-F1
#
_cell.length_a   1.000
_cell.length_b   1.000
_cell.length_c   1.000
_cell.angle_alpha   90.00
_cell.angle_beta   90.00
_cell.angle_gamma   90.00
#
_symmetry.space_group_name_H-M   'P 1'
#
loop_
_entity.id
_entity.type
_entity.pdbx_description
1 polymer ?
#
loop_
_entity_poly.entity_id
_entity_poly.type
_entity_poly.pdbx_seq_one_letter_code
_entity_poly.pdbx_strand_id
1 'polypeptide(L)'
;MFELRHLIDVIKYDKLAYMEEHKEIFDKIKVATSLNNRVVVLRQELVDNPDNRNLSFELQFCENEILRIEEEINEFYAKNDALEFDIENAKTLMDYNFNELNQYVDLLEKYPEFNIDQSLIEAFKTSLKELEVNVEEYVNLTLKQKDNEK
;
A
#
# COMPACT_ATOMS: atom_id res chain seq x y z
N MET A 1 -25.98 -2.96 -0.02
CA MET A 1 -25.17 -2.55 1.15
C MET A 1 -24.42 -3.72 1.80
N PHE A 2 -25.08 -4.88 2.04
CA PHE A 2 -24.43 -6.06 2.64
C PHE A 2 -23.31 -6.66 1.76
N GLU A 3 -23.52 -6.74 0.44
CA GLU A 3 -22.55 -7.31 -0.50
C GLU A 3 -21.29 -6.42 -0.67
N LEU A 4 -21.46 -5.11 -0.76
CA LEU A 4 -20.36 -4.13 -0.79
C LEU A 4 -19.52 -4.18 0.50
N ARG A 5 -20.19 -4.22 1.65
CA ARG A 5 -19.52 -4.34 2.95
C ARG A 5 -18.80 -5.68 3.09
N HIS A 6 -19.40 -6.76 2.60
CA HIS A 6 -18.78 -8.07 2.57
C HIS A 6 -17.53 -8.09 1.67
N LEU A 7 -17.57 -7.46 0.49
CA LEU A 7 -16.41 -7.29 -0.37
C LEU A 7 -15.28 -6.49 0.32
N ILE A 8 -15.61 -5.39 1.01
CA ILE A 8 -14.64 -4.64 1.82
C ILE A 8 -13.99 -5.54 2.87
N ASP A 9 -14.80 -6.34 3.57
CA ASP A 9 -14.30 -7.21 4.62
C ASP A 9 -13.40 -8.31 4.04
N VAL A 10 -13.78 -8.94 2.93
CA VAL A 10 -12.96 -9.96 2.23
C VAL A 10 -11.62 -9.37 1.79
N ILE A 11 -11.61 -8.20 1.14
CA ILE A 11 -10.39 -7.52 0.71
C ILE A 11 -9.47 -7.20 1.91
N LYS A 12 -10.05 -6.77 3.04
CA LYS A 12 -9.29 -6.52 4.27
C LYS A 12 -8.67 -7.81 4.82
N TYR A 13 -9.40 -8.92 4.80
CA TYR A 13 -8.89 -10.22 5.24
C TYR A 13 -7.77 -10.73 4.34
N ASP A 14 -7.94 -10.66 3.02
CA ASP A 14 -6.94 -11.11 2.06
C ASP A 14 -5.66 -10.27 2.16
N LYS A 15 -5.79 -8.95 2.37
CA LYS A 15 -4.66 -8.06 2.68
C LYS A 15 -3.92 -8.51 3.94
N LEU A 16 -4.64 -8.77 5.03
CA LEU A 16 -4.03 -9.19 6.30
C LEU A 16 -3.35 -10.55 6.17
N ALA A 17 -3.95 -11.49 5.43
CA ALA A 17 -3.38 -12.79 5.15
C ALA A 17 -2.08 -12.67 4.36
N TYR A 18 -2.06 -11.86 3.30
CA TYR A 18 -0.87 -11.57 2.50
C TYR A 18 0.23 -10.90 3.35
N MET A 19 -0.14 -9.94 4.20
CA MET A 19 0.81 -9.27 5.10
C MET A 19 1.41 -10.23 6.13
N GLU A 20 0.64 -11.19 6.63
CA GLU A 20 1.15 -12.19 7.58
C GLU A 20 2.02 -13.23 6.87
N GLU A 21 1.65 -13.65 5.66
CA GLU A 21 2.42 -14.58 4.83
C GLU A 21 3.81 -14.01 4.47
N HIS A 22 3.88 -12.71 4.20
CA HIS A 22 5.12 -12.02 3.82
C HIS A 22 5.69 -11.11 4.92
N LYS A 23 5.29 -11.34 6.17
CA LYS A 23 5.66 -10.52 7.33
C LYS A 23 7.16 -10.31 7.48
N GLU A 24 7.95 -11.34 7.19
CA GLU A 24 9.41 -11.26 7.28
C GLU A 24 9.98 -10.15 6.38
N ILE A 25 9.47 -10.02 5.15
CA ILE A 25 9.88 -8.95 4.23
C ILE A 25 9.40 -7.59 4.75
N PHE A 26 8.16 -7.49 5.24
CA PHE A 26 7.65 -6.24 5.80
C PHE A 26 8.42 -5.79 7.05
N ASP A 27 8.89 -6.71 7.88
CA ASP A 27 9.74 -6.38 9.03
C ASP A 27 11.16 -5.99 8.59
N LYS A 28 11.72 -6.63 7.54
CA LYS A 28 12.98 -6.20 6.91
C LYS A 28 12.91 -4.78 6.36
N ILE A 29 11.78 -4.37 5.76
CA ILE A 29 11.56 -2.98 5.31
C ILE A 29 11.65 -1.99 6.48
N LYS A 30 11.04 -2.32 7.64
CA LYS A 30 11.13 -1.47 8.84
C LYS A 30 12.58 -1.38 9.35
N VAL A 31 13.31 -2.50 9.32
CA VAL A 31 14.72 -2.55 9.69
C VAL A 31 15.56 -1.68 8.76
N ALA A 32 15.41 -1.79 7.44
CA ALA A 32 16.10 -0.95 6.47
C ALA A 32 15.81 0.54 6.70
N THR A 33 14.55 0.91 6.97
CA THR A 33 14.17 2.28 7.33
C THR A 33 14.90 2.77 8.58
N SER A 34 14.98 1.94 9.63
CA SER A 34 15.69 2.28 10.86
C SER A 34 17.20 2.42 10.64
N LEU A 35 17.80 1.55 9.82
CA LEU A 35 19.22 1.62 9.46
C LEU A 35 19.52 2.89 8.65
N ASN A 36 18.68 3.23 7.68
CA ASN A 36 18.81 4.46 6.89
C ASN A 36 18.77 5.72 7.77
N ASN A 37 17.83 5.77 8.72
CA ASN A 37 17.79 6.86 9.71
C ASN A 37 19.07 6.91 10.55
N ARG A 38 19.63 5.76 10.93
CA ARG A 38 20.89 5.72 11.69
C ARG A 38 22.08 6.18 10.85
N VAL A 39 22.15 5.82 9.56
CA VAL A 39 23.18 6.31 8.62
C VAL A 39 23.19 7.83 8.55
N VAL A 40 22.01 8.47 8.46
CA VAL A 40 21.89 9.94 8.44
C VAL A 40 22.51 10.55 9.71
N VAL A 41 22.18 10.00 10.88
CA VAL A 41 22.73 10.45 12.16
C VAL A 41 24.25 10.23 12.25
N LEU A 42 24.73 9.05 11.85
CA LEU A 42 26.15 8.71 11.88
C LEU A 42 26.99 9.61 10.97
N ARG A 43 26.47 9.92 9.77
CA ARG A 43 27.12 10.86 8.85
C ARG A 43 27.24 12.25 9.48
N GLN A 44 26.21 12.71 10.20
CA GLN A 44 26.25 13.98 10.92
C GLN A 44 27.28 13.96 12.07
N GLU A 45 27.31 12.90 12.87
CA GLU A 45 28.26 12.75 13.98
C GLU A 45 29.72 12.65 13.49
N LEU A 46 29.95 12.03 12.32
CA LEU A 46 31.27 11.94 11.69
C LEU A 46 31.74 13.25 11.07
N VAL A 47 30.85 14.19 10.73
CA VAL A 47 31.25 15.56 10.34
C VAL A 47 31.93 16.26 11.52
N ASP A 48 31.39 16.07 12.72
CA ASP A 48 31.91 16.69 13.94
C ASP A 48 33.13 15.94 14.51
N ASN A 49 33.26 14.64 14.22
CA ASN A 49 34.37 13.80 14.69
C ASN A 49 34.82 12.77 13.62
N PRO A 50 35.57 13.21 12.59
CA PRO A 50 35.87 12.40 11.41
C PRO A 50 36.79 11.20 11.68
N ASP A 51 37.61 11.26 12.74
CA ASP A 51 38.55 10.20 13.09
C ASP A 51 37.95 9.12 14.00
N ASN A 52 36.64 9.21 14.30
CA ASN A 52 35.97 8.26 15.18
C ASN A 52 35.73 6.91 14.48
N ARG A 53 36.69 6.00 14.65
CA ARG A 53 36.67 4.64 14.07
C ARG A 53 35.42 3.83 14.43
N ASN A 54 34.83 4.04 15.60
CA ASN A 54 33.64 3.29 16.01
C ASN A 54 32.43 3.73 15.18
N LEU A 55 32.27 5.05 14.97
CA LEU A 55 31.20 5.59 14.13
C LEU A 55 31.40 5.19 12.66
N SER A 56 32.65 5.18 12.18
CA SER A 56 32.95 4.72 10.81
C SER A 56 32.62 3.24 10.62
N PHE A 57 32.93 2.39 11.61
CA PHE A 57 32.58 0.98 11.56
C PHE A 57 31.07 0.75 11.59
N GLU A 58 30.36 1.45 12.47
CA GLU A 58 28.89 1.38 12.55
C GLU A 58 28.24 1.85 11.24
N LEU A 59 28.76 2.91 10.62
CA LEU A 59 28.28 3.42 9.34
C LEU A 59 28.42 2.35 8.24
N GLN A 60 29.60 1.75 8.12
CA GLN A 60 29.84 0.67 7.15
C GLN A 60 28.94 -0.54 7.39
N PHE A 61 28.71 -0.91 8.66
CA PHE A 61 27.78 -1.97 9.00
C PHE A 61 26.36 -1.64 8.53
N CYS A 62 25.85 -0.45 8.86
CA CYS A 62 24.51 -0.05 8.45
C CYS A 62 24.37 -0.01 6.93
N GLU A 63 25.32 0.57 6.21
CA GLU A 63 25.29 0.66 4.74
C GLU A 63 25.31 -0.73 4.08
N ASN A 64 26.13 -1.66 4.57
CA ASN A 64 26.17 -3.02 4.03
C ASN A 64 24.89 -3.81 4.33
N GLU A 65 24.32 -3.67 5.53
CA GLU A 65 23.08 -4.35 5.88
C GLU A 65 21.87 -3.79 5.14
N ILE A 66 21.83 -2.48 4.87
CA ILE A 66 20.82 -1.85 4.01
C ILE A 66 20.89 -2.46 2.62
N LEU A 67 22.08 -2.51 2.00
CA LEU A 67 22.25 -3.08 0.67
C LEU A 67 21.78 -4.54 0.59
N ARG A 68 22.15 -5.37 1.58
CA ARG A 68 21.70 -6.77 1.62
C ARG A 68 20.18 -6.87 1.72
N ILE A 69 19.58 -6.10 2.62
CA ILE A 69 18.12 -6.11 2.82
C ILE A 69 17.39 -5.62 1.56
N GLU A 70 17.90 -4.57 0.90
CA GLU A 70 17.35 -4.04 -0.35
C GLU A 70 17.44 -5.06 -1.49
N GLU A 71 18.53 -5.81 -1.60
CA GLU A 71 18.63 -6.93 -2.56
C GLU A 71 17.57 -8.02 -2.29
N GLU A 72 17.38 -8.42 -1.03
CA GLU A 72 16.35 -9.41 -0.64
C GLU A 72 14.93 -8.91 -0.94
N ILE A 73 14.67 -7.62 -0.73
CA ILE A 73 13.38 -6.97 -1.05
C ILE A 73 13.17 -6.93 -2.56
N ASN A 74 14.19 -6.55 -3.34
CA ASN A 74 14.12 -6.48 -4.79
C ASN A 74 13.89 -7.87 -5.41
N GLU A 75 14.54 -8.91 -4.90
CA GLU A 75 14.26 -10.28 -5.32
C GLU A 75 12.83 -10.72 -5.01
N PHE A 76 12.29 -10.32 -3.86
CA PHE A 76 10.90 -10.58 -3.50
C PHE A 76 9.94 -9.90 -4.49
N TYR A 77 10.17 -8.64 -4.83
CA TYR A 77 9.32 -7.93 -5.81
C TYR A 77 9.48 -8.49 -7.22
N ALA A 78 10.68 -8.79 -7.69
CA ALA A 78 10.90 -9.38 -9.02
C ALA A 78 10.23 -10.76 -9.17
N LYS A 79 10.20 -11.57 -8.10
CA LYS A 79 9.46 -12.84 -8.08
C LYS A 79 7.94 -12.64 -8.08
N ASN A 80 7.49 -11.46 -7.63
CA ASN A 80 6.10 -11.05 -7.56
C ASN A 80 5.73 -10.02 -8.66
N ASP A 81 6.51 -9.84 -9.73
CA ASP A 81 6.16 -8.95 -10.86
C ASP A 81 4.84 -9.37 -11.55
N ALA A 82 4.50 -10.66 -11.49
CA ALA A 82 3.17 -11.15 -11.91
C ALA A 82 2.04 -10.56 -11.04
N LEU A 83 2.32 -10.31 -9.77
CA LEU A 83 1.42 -9.68 -8.82
C LEU A 83 1.18 -8.21 -9.18
N GLU A 84 2.18 -7.48 -9.69
CA GLU A 84 2.00 -6.10 -10.16
C GLU A 84 1.06 -6.04 -11.38
N PHE A 85 1.28 -6.94 -12.35
CA PHE A 85 0.38 -7.10 -13.50
C PHE A 85 -1.04 -7.51 -13.08
N ASP A 86 -1.16 -8.43 -12.13
CA ASP A 86 -2.46 -8.88 -11.61
C ASP A 86 -3.16 -7.77 -10.80
N ILE A 87 -2.42 -6.96 -10.04
CA ILE A 87 -2.94 -5.79 -9.31
C ILE A 87 -3.41 -4.71 -10.29
N GLU A 88 -2.67 -4.43 -11.36
CA GLU A 88 -3.05 -3.42 -12.35
C GLU A 88 -4.29 -3.83 -13.14
N ASN A 89 -4.40 -5.12 -13.50
CA ASN A 89 -5.61 -5.68 -14.10
C ASN A 89 -6.79 -5.69 -13.12
N ALA A 90 -6.56 -6.09 -11.86
CA ALA A 90 -7.59 -6.08 -10.83
C ALA A 90 -8.09 -4.65 -10.55
N LYS A 91 -7.19 -3.67 -10.52
CA LYS A 91 -7.53 -2.24 -10.40
C LYS A 91 -8.41 -1.79 -11.57
N THR A 92 -8.02 -2.12 -12.80
CA THR A 92 -8.80 -1.79 -14.00
C THR A 92 -10.21 -2.38 -13.94
N LEU A 93 -10.34 -3.65 -13.52
CA LEU A 93 -11.63 -4.30 -13.32
C LEU A 93 -12.46 -3.66 -12.19
N MET A 94 -11.81 -3.29 -11.08
CA MET A 94 -12.46 -2.56 -9.99
C MET A 94 -12.97 -1.20 -10.45
N ASP A 95 -12.18 -0.44 -11.22
CA ASP A 95 -12.58 0.86 -11.78
C ASP A 95 -13.79 0.75 -12.72
N TYR A 96 -13.87 -0.32 -13.51
CA TYR A 96 -15.07 -0.63 -14.31
C TYR A 96 -16.30 -0.87 -13.43
N ASN A 97 -16.15 -1.71 -12.38
CA ASN A 97 -17.24 -2.02 -11.46
C ASN A 97 -17.70 -0.80 -10.66
N PHE A 98 -16.79 0.07 -10.22
CA PHE A 98 -17.13 1.32 -9.55
C PHE A 98 -17.91 2.26 -10.47
N ASN A 99 -17.46 2.41 -11.72
CA ASN A 99 -18.18 3.22 -12.70
C ASN A 99 -19.60 2.69 -12.94
N GLU A 100 -19.77 1.38 -13.04
CA GLU A 100 -21.09 0.76 -13.21
C GLU A 100 -21.98 0.98 -11.98
N LEU A 101 -21.44 0.79 -10.77
CA LEU A 101 -22.17 1.03 -9.51
C LEU A 101 -22.56 2.50 -9.33
N ASN A 102 -21.67 3.44 -9.67
CA ASN A 102 -21.97 4.86 -9.65
C ASN A 102 -23.07 5.20 -10.66
N GLN A 103 -23.04 4.64 -11.86
CA GLN A 103 -24.13 4.79 -12.83
C GLN A 103 -25.47 4.26 -12.31
N TYR A 104 -25.48 3.11 -11.64
CA TYR A 104 -26.70 2.59 -11.03
C TYR A 104 -27.24 3.50 -9.92
N VAL A 105 -26.38 4.02 -9.05
CA VAL A 105 -26.79 4.95 -8.00
C VAL A 105 -27.34 6.25 -8.60
N ASP A 106 -26.72 6.77 -9.66
CA ASP A 106 -27.20 7.94 -10.39
C ASP A 106 -28.58 7.70 -11.04
N LEU A 107 -28.83 6.50 -11.57
CA LEU A 107 -30.14 6.12 -12.11
C LEU A 107 -31.21 6.08 -11.01
N LEU A 108 -30.90 5.54 -9.84
CA LEU A 108 -31.82 5.51 -8.70
C LEU A 108 -32.18 6.92 -8.20
N GLU A 109 -31.24 7.87 -8.29
CA GLU A 109 -31.47 9.27 -7.93
C GLU A 109 -32.26 10.04 -8.99
N LYS A 110 -31.96 9.80 -10.27
CA LYS A 110 -32.51 10.56 -11.39
C LYS A 110 -33.93 10.15 -11.76
N TYR A 111 -34.31 8.90 -11.51
CA TYR A 111 -35.61 8.34 -11.88
C TYR A 111 -36.46 8.07 -10.63
N PRO A 112 -37.30 9.04 -10.21
CA PRO A 112 -38.13 8.91 -9.01
C PRO A 112 -39.17 7.78 -9.12
N GLU A 113 -39.38 7.23 -10.31
CA GLU A 113 -40.20 6.04 -10.57
C GLU A 113 -39.74 4.80 -9.80
N PHE A 114 -38.46 4.74 -9.41
CA PHE A 114 -37.94 3.66 -8.57
C PHE A 114 -38.38 3.76 -7.10
N ASN A 115 -38.88 4.92 -6.67
CA ASN A 115 -39.44 5.17 -5.33
C ASN A 115 -38.50 4.74 -4.19
N ILE A 116 -37.20 5.03 -4.33
CA ILE A 116 -36.15 4.69 -3.38
C ILE A 116 -36.00 5.85 -2.38
N ASP A 117 -35.80 5.53 -1.10
CA ASP A 117 -35.54 6.52 -0.06
C ASP A 117 -34.21 7.25 -0.31
N GLN A 118 -34.23 8.58 -0.27
CA GLN A 118 -33.05 9.43 -0.47
C GLN A 118 -31.94 9.10 0.55
N SER A 119 -32.28 8.75 1.79
CA SER A 119 -31.31 8.35 2.80
C SER A 119 -30.57 7.06 2.43
N LEU A 120 -31.23 6.17 1.70
CA LEU A 120 -30.63 4.94 1.19
C LEU A 120 -29.67 5.23 0.03
N ILE A 121 -30.05 6.16 -0.87
CA ILE A 121 -29.19 6.62 -1.98
C ILE A 121 -27.90 7.27 -1.43
N GLU A 122 -28.02 8.15 -0.44
CA GLU A 122 -26.87 8.78 0.22
C GLU A 122 -25.96 7.77 0.93
N ALA A 123 -26.53 6.73 1.56
CA ALA A 123 -25.76 5.65 2.17
C ALA A 123 -24.98 4.83 1.12
N PHE A 124 -25.56 4.62 -0.07
CA PHE A 124 -24.86 3.97 -1.18
C PHE A 124 -23.71 4.81 -1.71
N LYS A 125 -23.92 6.11 -1.94
CA LYS A 125 -22.85 7.04 -2.36
C LYS A 125 -21.69 7.06 -1.37
N THR A 126 -22.01 7.14 -0.08
CA THR A 126 -21.01 7.15 0.99
C THR A 126 -20.22 5.84 1.03
N SER A 127 -20.89 4.70 0.96
CA SER A 127 -20.23 3.37 0.97
C SER A 127 -19.34 3.15 -0.26
N LEU A 128 -19.77 3.61 -1.44
CA LEU A 128 -18.97 3.54 -2.67
C LEU A 128 -17.71 4.39 -2.57
N LYS A 129 -17.86 5.64 -2.10
CA LYS A 129 -16.73 6.55 -1.92
C LYS A 129 -15.72 6.04 -0.89
N GLU A 130 -16.19 5.45 0.21
CA GLU A 130 -15.31 4.80 1.18
C GLU A 130 -14.56 3.61 0.56
N LEU A 131 -15.22 2.81 -0.28
CA LEU A 131 -14.56 1.70 -0.96
C LEU A 131 -13.53 2.20 -1.99
N GLU A 132 -13.83 3.24 -2.77
CA GLU A 132 -12.88 3.88 -3.70
C GLU A 132 -11.62 4.36 -2.96
N VAL A 133 -11.78 5.08 -1.85
CA VAL A 133 -10.65 5.54 -1.02
C VAL A 133 -9.83 4.37 -0.48
N ASN A 134 -10.47 3.31 0.02
CA ASN A 134 -9.77 2.15 0.55
C ASN A 134 -8.95 1.42 -0.54
N VAL A 135 -9.49 1.33 -1.76
CA VAL A 135 -8.80 0.74 -2.92
C VAL A 135 -7.63 1.62 -3.36
N GLU A 136 -7.82 2.94 -3.45
CA GLU A 136 -6.72 3.87 -3.74
C GLU A 136 -5.62 3.83 -2.68
N GLU A 137 -5.97 3.75 -1.39
CA GLU A 137 -4.98 3.60 -0.32
C GLU A 137 -4.21 2.28 -0.43
N TYR A 138 -4.90 1.17 -0.75
CA TYR A 138 -4.24 -0.11 -0.98
C TYR A 138 -3.27 -0.06 -2.17
N VAL A 139 -3.70 0.51 -3.30
CA VAL A 139 -2.86 0.67 -4.49
C VAL A 139 -1.69 1.61 -4.21
N ASN A 140 -1.92 2.74 -3.54
CA ASN A 140 -0.87 3.72 -3.23
C ASN A 140 0.15 3.19 -2.21
N LEU A 141 -0.27 2.37 -1.24
CA LEU A 141 0.66 1.68 -0.35
C LEU A 141 1.58 0.73 -1.12
N THR A 142 1.05 0.11 -2.17
CA THR A 142 1.80 -0.82 -3.02
C THR A 142 2.71 -0.08 -4.02
N LEU A 143 2.28 1.08 -4.56
CA LEU A 143 3.05 1.87 -5.53
C LEU A 143 4.06 2.84 -4.89
N LYS A 144 3.79 3.45 -3.72
CA LYS A 144 4.76 4.33 -3.02
C LYS A 144 6.00 3.59 -2.52
N GLN A 145 5.93 2.27 -2.41
CA GLN A 145 7.12 1.44 -2.18
C GLN A 145 8.12 1.55 -3.35
N LYS A 146 7.63 1.79 -4.58
CA LYS A 146 8.42 1.87 -5.82
C LYS A 146 9.13 3.21 -6.05
N ASP A 147 8.57 4.32 -5.56
CA ASP A 147 9.14 5.67 -5.75
C ASP A 147 10.22 6.04 -4.72
N ASN A 148 10.27 5.35 -3.57
CA ASN A 148 11.38 5.48 -2.63
C ASN A 148 12.61 4.64 -3.02
N GLU A 149 12.52 3.88 -4.12
CA GLU A 149 13.57 2.99 -4.66
C GLU A 149 14.24 3.58 -5.94
N LYS A 150 13.97 4.85 -6.30
CA LYS A 150 14.65 5.60 -7.39
C LYS A 150 15.49 6.75 -6.85
#